data_AF-A0A2V7VJ12-F1
#
_entry.id   AF-A0A2V7VJ12-F1
#
_cell.length_a   1.000
_cell.length_b   1.000
_cell.length_c   1.000
_cell.angle_alpha   90.00
_cell.angle_beta   90.00
_cell.angle_gamma   90.00
#
_symmetry.space_group_name_H-M   'P 1'
#
loop_
_entity.id
_entity.type
_entity.pdbx_description
1 polymer ?
#
loop_
_entity_poly.entity_id
_entity_poly.type
_entity_poly.pdbx_seq_one_letter_code
_entity_poly.pdbx_strand_id
1 'polypeptide(L)'
;IAATLHGNGLSQERLGLVQGRRYVARVVLAGASEAGPVHVALTWGTGASDRESLAVKGLTPEYESTTLTFTARGSTDNGRLEIVGYGKGAFRIGAVSLMPADNVQGWRADTLARLKELDSPVYRWPGGNFVSGYDWKDGIGDRDRRPPRKNPAWKGIEPNDV
;
A
#
# COMPACT_ATOMS: atom_id res chain seq x y z
N ILE A 1 -24.69 16.20 -20.69
CA ILE A 1 -23.23 16.41 -20.77
C ILE A 1 -22.68 16.04 -19.39
N ALA A 2 -22.11 14.84 -19.23
CA ALA A 2 -21.53 14.44 -17.96
C ALA A 2 -20.23 15.24 -17.78
N ALA A 3 -20.20 16.15 -16.81
CA ALA A 3 -18.99 16.89 -16.48
C ALA A 3 -17.91 15.91 -16.05
N THR A 4 -16.76 15.92 -16.73
CA THR A 4 -15.57 15.20 -16.30
C THR A 4 -15.14 15.79 -14.96
N LEU A 5 -15.37 15.06 -13.86
CA LEU A 5 -14.91 15.46 -12.55
C LEU A 5 -13.37 15.41 -12.53
N HIS A 6 -12.73 16.57 -12.50
CA HIS A 6 -11.29 16.69 -12.31
C HIS A 6 -10.98 16.52 -10.81
N GLY A 7 -10.57 15.31 -10.43
CA GLY A 7 -10.13 15.03 -9.05
C GLY A 7 -8.66 15.37 -8.84
N ASN A 8 -8.28 15.64 -7.60
CA ASN A 8 -6.89 15.88 -7.19
C ASN A 8 -6.45 14.81 -6.19
N GLY A 9 -5.19 14.37 -6.26
CA GLY A 9 -4.74 13.22 -5.46
C GLY A 9 -3.28 12.84 -5.66
N LEU A 10 -2.95 11.64 -5.18
CA LEU A 10 -1.63 11.02 -5.31
C LEU A 10 -1.73 9.68 -6.04
N SER A 11 -0.64 9.30 -6.70
CA SER A 11 -0.49 8.02 -7.39
C SER A 11 0.87 7.40 -7.08
N GLN A 12 0.88 6.10 -6.81
CA GLN A 12 2.07 5.26 -6.77
C GLN A 12 2.08 4.36 -7.99
N GLU A 13 3.12 4.48 -8.83
CA GLU A 13 3.29 3.69 -10.05
C GLU A 13 4.25 2.51 -9.87
N ARG A 14 4.51 1.76 -10.95
CA ARG A 14 5.47 0.65 -11.00
C ARG A 14 5.14 -0.48 -10.02
N LEU A 15 3.84 -0.76 -9.87
CA LEU A 15 3.35 -1.88 -9.08
C LEU A 15 3.16 -3.09 -9.99
N GLY A 16 3.81 -4.21 -9.63
CA GLY A 16 3.59 -5.49 -10.29
C GLY A 16 2.22 -6.07 -9.94
N LEU A 17 1.31 -6.12 -10.91
CA LEU A 17 -0.03 -6.69 -10.79
C LEU A 17 -0.15 -7.96 -11.62
N VAL A 18 -0.90 -8.93 -11.10
CA VAL A 18 -1.15 -10.22 -11.76
C VAL A 18 -2.65 -10.39 -11.94
N GLN A 19 -3.07 -10.67 -13.17
CA GLN A 19 -4.46 -10.94 -13.50
C GLN A 19 -5.06 -12.04 -12.61
N GLY A 20 -6.27 -11.80 -12.11
CA GLY A 20 -6.99 -12.69 -11.21
C GLY A 20 -6.52 -12.64 -9.76
N ARG A 21 -5.38 -12.01 -9.45
CA ARG A 21 -4.89 -11.89 -8.07
C ARG A 21 -5.64 -10.79 -7.33
N ARG A 22 -5.95 -11.09 -6.08
CA ARG A 22 -6.52 -10.13 -5.13
C ARG A 22 -5.44 -9.35 -4.42
N TYR A 23 -5.70 -8.08 -4.17
CA TYR A 23 -4.83 -7.17 -3.43
C TYR A 23 -5.63 -6.46 -2.35
N VAL A 24 -5.03 -6.31 -1.17
CA VAL A 24 -5.61 -5.59 -0.03
C VAL A 24 -4.84 -4.29 0.15
N ALA A 25 -5.54 -3.18 -0.03
CA ALA A 25 -5.01 -1.85 0.24
C ALA A 25 -5.44 -1.42 1.65
N ARG A 26 -4.48 -1.06 2.49
CA ARG A 26 -4.72 -0.29 3.72
C ARG A 26 -4.42 1.16 3.43
N VAL A 27 -5.38 2.05 3.69
CA VAL A 27 -5.23 3.48 3.46
C VAL A 27 -5.64 4.23 4.72
N VAL A 28 -4.77 5.11 5.21
CA VAL A 28 -5.08 6.02 6.32
C VAL A 28 -5.51 7.37 5.75
N LEU A 29 -6.70 7.85 6.09
CA LEU A 29 -7.26 9.11 5.57
C LEU A 29 -7.78 9.98 6.72
N ALA A 30 -7.76 11.29 6.52
CA ALA A 30 -8.39 12.28 7.38
C ALA A 30 -8.90 13.47 6.54
N GLY A 31 -10.02 14.07 6.88
CA GLY A 31 -10.56 15.23 6.18
C GLY A 31 -11.94 15.63 6.65
N ALA A 32 -12.36 16.84 6.31
CA ALA A 32 -13.73 17.27 6.54
C ALA A 32 -14.70 16.49 5.62
N SER A 33 -15.95 16.35 6.04
CA SER A 33 -16.96 15.53 5.34
C SER A 33 -17.16 15.94 3.87
N GLU A 34 -17.02 17.22 3.56
CA GLU A 34 -17.17 17.82 2.24
C GLU A 34 -16.00 17.50 1.28
N ALA A 35 -14.87 17.01 1.80
CA ALA A 35 -13.73 16.56 0.99
C ALA A 35 -13.99 15.20 0.31
N GLY A 36 -15.00 14.47 0.78
CA GLY A 36 -15.43 13.20 0.20
C GLY A 36 -16.35 13.33 -1.02
N PRO A 37 -16.53 12.26 -1.80
CA PRO A 37 -15.88 10.96 -1.63
C PRO A 37 -14.42 10.97 -2.10
N VAL A 38 -13.57 10.25 -1.38
CA VAL A 38 -12.20 9.93 -1.82
C VAL A 38 -12.23 8.56 -2.47
N HIS A 39 -11.77 8.47 -3.70
CA HIS A 39 -11.68 7.21 -4.42
C HIS A 39 -10.27 6.65 -4.30
N VAL A 40 -10.19 5.37 -3.97
CA VAL A 40 -8.95 4.59 -4.07
C VAL A 40 -9.12 3.65 -5.25
N ALA A 41 -8.17 3.65 -6.17
CA ALA A 41 -8.21 2.83 -7.36
C ALA A 41 -6.94 2.04 -7.57
N LEU A 42 -7.11 0.80 -8.04
CA LEU A 42 -6.03 -0.03 -8.56
C LEU A 42 -6.18 -0.12 -10.07
N THR A 43 -5.15 0.31 -10.79
CA THR A 43 -5.15 0.43 -12.25
C THR A 43 -4.06 -0.48 -12.83
N TRP A 44 -4.40 -1.27 -13.85
CA TRP A 44 -3.51 -2.22 -14.53
C TRP A 44 -3.28 -1.92 -16.02
N GLY A 45 -3.84 -0.81 -16.52
CA GLY A 45 -3.69 -0.37 -17.90
C GLY A 45 -4.04 1.11 -18.09
N THR A 46 -4.27 1.51 -19.34
CA THR A 46 -4.61 2.90 -19.71
C THR A 46 -6.06 3.05 -20.17
N GLY A 47 -6.76 1.95 -20.45
CA GLY A 47 -8.18 1.96 -20.81
C GLY A 47 -9.07 2.33 -19.62
N ALA A 48 -10.24 2.89 -19.91
CA ALA A 48 -11.22 3.27 -18.89
C ALA A 48 -11.69 2.09 -18.02
N SER A 49 -11.64 0.86 -18.57
CA SER A 49 -11.98 -0.39 -17.89
C SER A 49 -10.80 -1.06 -17.19
N ASP A 50 -9.57 -0.56 -17.37
CA ASP A 50 -8.36 -1.20 -16.85
C ASP A 50 -8.05 -0.80 -15.41
N ARG A 51 -9.11 -0.59 -14.63
CA ARG A 51 -9.05 -0.17 -13.25
C ARG A 51 -10.25 -0.64 -12.47
N GLU A 52 -10.07 -0.74 -11.16
CA GLU A 52 -11.14 -0.86 -10.19
C GLU A 52 -11.04 0.32 -9.22
N SER A 53 -12.15 0.99 -8.93
CA SER A 53 -12.19 2.16 -8.05
C SER A 53 -13.26 1.98 -6.98
N LEU A 54 -12.86 2.18 -5.73
CA LEU A 54 -13.70 2.05 -4.55
C LEU A 54 -13.74 3.40 -3.82
N ALA A 55 -14.93 3.83 -3.41
CA ALA A 55 -15.12 5.09 -2.70
C ALA A 55 -15.02 4.88 -1.19
N VAL A 56 -14.17 5.68 -0.54
CA VAL A 56 -14.16 5.88 0.91
C VAL A 56 -15.06 7.09 1.21
N LYS A 57 -16.08 6.83 2.04
CA LYS A 57 -17.08 7.82 2.47
C LYS A 57 -16.91 8.13 3.95
N GLY A 58 -17.46 9.27 4.39
CA GLY A 58 -17.50 9.61 5.81
C GLY A 58 -16.13 9.90 6.40
N LEU A 59 -15.36 10.79 5.76
CA LEU A 59 -14.10 11.26 6.35
C LEU A 59 -14.35 11.99 7.66
N THR A 60 -13.46 11.78 8.62
CA THR A 60 -13.38 12.50 9.88
C THR A 60 -12.11 13.35 9.92
N PRO A 61 -12.04 14.43 10.72
CA PRO A 61 -10.81 15.21 10.90
C PRO A 61 -9.62 14.39 11.43
N GLU A 62 -9.87 13.24 12.05
CA GLU A 62 -8.90 12.32 12.59
C GLU A 62 -8.35 11.35 11.53
N TYR A 63 -7.15 10.83 11.76
CA TYR A 63 -6.59 9.78 10.90
C TYR A 63 -7.23 8.44 11.20
N GLU A 64 -7.94 7.90 10.23
CA GLU A 64 -8.60 6.60 10.32
C GLU A 64 -8.10 5.68 9.22
N SER A 65 -7.84 4.42 9.58
CA SER A 65 -7.44 3.40 8.62
C SER A 65 -8.66 2.69 8.05
N THR A 66 -8.72 2.57 6.72
CA THR A 66 -9.68 1.72 6.02
C THR A 66 -8.96 0.68 5.18
N THR A 67 -9.65 -0.42 4.88
CA THR A 67 -9.13 -1.50 4.06
C THR A 67 -10.05 -1.77 2.89
N LEU A 68 -9.44 -1.89 1.71
CA LEU A 68 -10.12 -2.08 0.43
C LEU A 68 -9.52 -3.28 -0.28
N THR A 69 -10.36 -4.14 -0.84
CA THR A 69 -9.90 -5.30 -1.60
C THR A 69 -10.17 -5.08 -3.08
N PHE A 70 -9.15 -5.29 -3.90
CA PHE A 70 -9.20 -5.19 -5.35
C PHE A 70 -8.92 -6.56 -5.97
N THR A 71 -9.46 -6.81 -7.17
CA THR A 71 -9.07 -7.95 -8.00
C THR A 71 -8.53 -7.44 -9.33
N ALA A 72 -7.21 -7.56 -9.54
CA ALA A 72 -6.59 -7.10 -10.77
C ALA A 72 -7.11 -7.93 -11.96
N ARG A 73 -7.61 -7.27 -13.01
CA ARG A 73 -8.14 -7.96 -14.22
C ARG A 73 -7.15 -8.02 -15.37
N GLY A 74 -5.96 -7.45 -15.20
CA GLY A 74 -4.83 -7.54 -16.13
C GLY A 74 -3.51 -7.66 -15.38
N SER A 75 -2.51 -8.22 -16.04
CA SER A 75 -1.14 -8.28 -15.54
C SER A 75 -0.32 -7.11 -16.08
N THR A 76 0.51 -6.49 -15.25
CA THR A 76 1.38 -5.37 -15.62
C THR A 76 2.53 -5.22 -14.63
N ASP A 77 3.66 -4.67 -15.07
CA ASP A 77 4.76 -4.21 -14.21
C ASP A 77 4.61 -2.73 -13.82
N ASN A 78 3.69 -2.01 -14.48
CA ASN A 78 3.41 -0.60 -14.24
C ASN A 78 1.97 -0.34 -13.79
N GLY A 79 1.49 -1.15 -12.85
CA GLY A 79 0.24 -0.89 -12.14
C GLY A 79 0.34 0.37 -11.29
N ARG A 80 -0.81 0.98 -11.01
CA ARG A 80 -0.90 2.19 -10.18
C ARG A 80 -1.92 2.04 -9.06
N LEU A 81 -1.57 2.52 -7.87
CA LEU A 81 -2.51 2.78 -6.79
C LEU A 81 -2.76 4.29 -6.72
N GLU A 82 -3.99 4.70 -6.94
CA GLU A 82 -4.40 6.10 -7.07
C GLU A 82 -5.37 6.45 -5.94
N ILE A 83 -5.14 7.55 -5.23
CA ILE A 83 -6.02 8.07 -4.16
C ILE A 83 -6.42 9.49 -4.55
N VAL A 84 -7.68 9.69 -4.93
CA VAL A 84 -8.17 10.91 -5.56
C VAL A 84 -9.43 11.41 -4.87
N GLY A 85 -9.44 12.66 -4.45
CA GLY A 85 -10.64 13.35 -3.96
C GLY A 85 -11.39 14.04 -5.10
N TYR A 86 -12.72 13.94 -5.07
CA TYR A 86 -13.62 14.65 -6.00
C TYR A 86 -14.53 15.67 -5.29
N GLY A 87 -14.43 15.77 -3.96
CA GLY A 87 -15.18 16.71 -3.15
C GLY A 87 -14.59 18.13 -3.16
N LYS A 88 -15.06 18.95 -2.22
CA LYS A 88 -14.56 20.31 -1.97
C LYS A 88 -13.66 20.32 -0.74
N GLY A 89 -12.63 21.15 -0.74
CA GLY A 89 -11.72 21.27 0.40
C GLY A 89 -10.52 20.32 0.29
N ALA A 90 -9.99 19.90 1.45
CA ALA A 90 -8.77 19.12 1.53
C ALA A 90 -8.96 17.86 2.38
N PHE A 91 -8.28 16.79 1.95
CA PHE A 91 -8.08 15.57 2.74
C PHE A 91 -6.59 15.29 2.86
N ARG A 92 -6.21 14.54 3.88
CA ARG A 92 -4.86 14.11 4.19
C ARG A 92 -4.76 12.61 3.99
N ILE A 93 -3.63 12.18 3.46
CA ILE A 93 -3.30 10.77 3.26
C ILE A 93 -2.16 10.45 4.25
N GLY A 94 -2.40 9.50 5.14
CA GLY A 94 -1.41 8.94 6.05
C GLY A 94 -0.69 7.76 5.41
N ALA A 95 -0.35 6.74 6.22
CA ALA A 95 0.30 5.53 5.73
C ALA A 95 -0.60 4.76 4.74
N VAL A 96 0.02 4.26 3.67
CA VAL A 96 -0.64 3.45 2.63
C VAL A 96 0.14 2.17 2.41
N SER A 97 -0.58 1.06 2.28
CA SER A 97 -0.02 -0.27 2.00
C SER A 97 -0.85 -0.97 0.96
N LEU A 98 -0.21 -1.74 0.10
CA LEU A 98 -0.88 -2.63 -0.83
C LEU A 98 -0.16 -3.97 -0.80
N MET A 99 -0.87 -5.03 -0.45
CA MET A 99 -0.32 -6.38 -0.37
C MET A 99 -1.16 -7.35 -1.18
N PRO A 100 -0.57 -8.38 -1.79
CA PRO A 100 -1.33 -9.55 -2.24
C PRO A 100 -2.19 -10.09 -1.10
N ALA A 101 -3.45 -10.44 -1.37
CA ALA A 101 -4.38 -10.90 -0.34
C ALA A 101 -3.97 -12.26 0.28
N ASP A 102 -3.11 -13.01 -0.41
CA ASP A 102 -2.52 -14.27 0.04
C ASP A 102 -1.23 -14.07 0.86
N ASN A 103 -0.85 -12.83 1.20
CA ASN A 103 0.31 -12.59 2.06
C ASN A 103 0.18 -13.34 3.41
N VAL A 104 1.31 -13.75 3.96
CA VAL A 104 1.40 -14.42 5.26
C VAL A 104 2.04 -13.45 6.23
N GLN A 105 1.23 -12.79 7.06
CA GLN A 105 1.70 -11.80 8.05
C GLN A 105 2.60 -10.71 7.41
N GLY A 106 2.18 -10.16 6.27
CA GLY A 106 2.93 -9.14 5.53
C GLY A 106 4.00 -9.69 4.59
N TRP A 107 4.33 -10.99 4.66
CA TRP A 107 5.29 -11.63 3.77
C TRP A 107 4.63 -12.17 2.51
N ARG A 108 5.33 -12.08 1.38
CA ARG A 108 4.90 -12.68 0.12
C ARG A 108 4.87 -14.21 0.21
N ALA A 109 3.71 -14.80 -0.05
CA ALA A 109 3.51 -16.25 0.04
C ALA A 109 4.37 -17.04 -0.96
N ASP A 110 4.58 -16.52 -2.17
CA ASP A 110 5.41 -17.15 -3.19
C ASP A 110 6.89 -17.21 -2.76
N THR A 111 7.41 -16.11 -2.19
CA THR A 111 8.77 -16.08 -1.61
C THR A 111 8.89 -17.08 -0.46
N LEU A 112 7.91 -17.12 0.46
CA LEU A 112 7.94 -18.09 1.56
C LEU A 112 7.92 -19.54 1.05
N ALA A 113 7.17 -19.85 -0.01
CA ALA A 113 7.18 -21.18 -0.62
C ALA A 113 8.59 -21.54 -1.14
N ARG A 114 9.28 -20.61 -1.81
CA ARG A 114 10.66 -20.83 -2.27
C ARG A 114 11.66 -21.00 -1.13
N LEU A 115 11.50 -20.24 -0.04
CA LEU A 115 12.34 -20.41 1.15
C LEU A 115 12.13 -21.78 1.82
N LYS A 116 10.90 -22.31 1.79
CA LYS A 116 10.61 -23.68 2.26
C LYS A 116 11.21 -24.74 1.33
N GLU A 117 11.11 -24.55 0.01
CA GLU A 117 11.72 -25.46 -0.98
C GLU A 117 13.24 -25.49 -0.89
N LEU A 118 13.88 -24.36 -0.58
CA LEU A 118 15.32 -24.28 -0.39
C LEU A 118 15.81 -25.12 0.81
N ASP A 119 14.94 -25.34 1.79
CA ASP A 119 15.21 -26.12 3.01
C ASP A 119 16.53 -25.72 3.70
N SER A 120 16.79 -24.41 3.76
CA SER A 120 18.00 -23.91 4.41
C SER A 120 17.95 -24.18 5.91
N PRO A 121 19.00 -24.79 6.50
CA PRO A 121 19.01 -25.09 7.94
C PRO A 121 19.10 -23.83 8.80
N VAL A 122 19.56 -22.71 8.23
CA VAL A 122 19.75 -21.44 8.95
C VAL A 122 19.35 -20.27 8.07
N TYR A 123 18.61 -19.32 8.68
CA TYR A 123 18.36 -17.99 8.14
C TYR A 123 18.95 -16.95 9.08
N ARG A 124 19.97 -16.22 8.63
CA ARG A 124 20.58 -15.12 9.41
C ARG A 124 19.80 -13.83 9.16
N TRP A 125 19.08 -13.34 10.17
CA TRP A 125 18.34 -12.08 10.12
C TRP A 125 18.19 -11.45 11.52
N PRO A 126 18.17 -10.11 11.66
CA PRO A 126 18.67 -9.14 10.68
C PRO A 126 20.20 -9.30 10.51
N GLY A 127 20.78 -8.78 9.43
CA GLY A 127 22.19 -9.03 9.14
C GLY A 127 22.86 -8.02 8.22
N GLY A 128 24.16 -8.23 8.00
CA GLY A 128 25.01 -7.31 7.23
C GLY A 128 25.06 -5.92 7.86
N ASN A 129 25.35 -4.89 7.06
CA ASN A 129 25.46 -3.52 7.54
C ASN A 129 24.13 -2.94 8.08
N PHE A 130 22.98 -3.55 7.75
CA PHE A 130 21.69 -3.09 8.23
C PHE A 130 21.58 -3.21 9.76
N VAL A 131 22.10 -4.30 10.35
CA VAL A 131 21.97 -4.55 11.79
C VAL A 131 22.68 -3.50 12.66
N SER A 132 23.71 -2.83 12.12
CA SER A 132 24.49 -1.83 12.85
C SER A 132 23.66 -0.61 13.31
N GLY A 133 22.54 -0.32 12.64
CA GLY A 133 21.63 0.78 13.00
C GLY A 133 20.20 0.32 13.32
N TYR A 134 19.98 -0.99 13.49
CA TYR A 134 18.67 -1.56 13.73
C TYR A 134 18.39 -1.70 15.23
N ASP A 135 17.21 -1.22 15.67
CA ASP A 135 16.67 -1.50 16.99
C ASP A 135 15.44 -2.40 16.82
N TRP A 136 15.48 -3.59 17.41
CA TRP A 136 14.40 -4.56 17.28
C TRP A 136 13.08 -4.08 17.90
N LYS A 137 13.15 -3.18 18.89
CA LYS A 137 11.94 -2.65 19.56
C LYS A 137 11.07 -1.83 18.61
N ASP A 138 11.68 -1.24 17.59
CA ASP A 138 10.96 -0.48 16.56
C ASP A 138 10.24 -1.38 15.55
N GLY A 139 10.59 -2.67 15.50
CA GLY A 139 9.96 -3.65 14.60
C GLY A 139 8.77 -4.40 15.21
N ILE A 140 8.43 -4.15 16.48
CA ILE A 140 7.39 -4.91 17.20
C ILE A 140 6.21 -4.02 17.63
N GLY A 141 5.10 -4.66 17.97
CA GLY A 141 3.89 -3.97 18.43
C GLY A 141 3.01 -3.45 17.30
N ASP A 142 2.17 -2.46 17.61
CA ASP A 142 1.28 -1.85 16.63
C ASP A 142 2.08 -1.22 15.48
N ARG A 143 1.73 -1.60 14.25
CA ARG A 143 2.36 -1.15 13.01
C ARG A 143 2.44 0.37 12.92
N ASP A 144 1.40 1.10 13.32
CA ASP A 144 1.39 2.57 13.24
C ASP A 144 2.30 3.24 14.29
N ARG A 145 2.86 2.46 15.23
CA ARG A 145 3.84 2.92 16.22
C ARG A 145 5.28 2.53 15.88
N ARG A 146 5.49 1.84 14.75
CA ARG A 146 6.80 1.43 14.26
C ARG A 146 7.37 2.55 13.38
N PRO A 147 8.43 3.25 13.80
CA PRO A 147 8.93 4.40 13.04
C PRO A 147 9.70 3.94 11.79
N PRO A 148 9.50 4.60 10.64
CA PRO A 148 10.35 4.38 9.48
C PRO A 148 11.76 4.93 9.73
N ARG A 149 12.79 4.23 9.24
CA ARG A 149 14.20 4.61 9.47
C ARG A 149 14.96 4.74 8.16
N LYS A 150 15.83 5.75 8.07
CA LYS A 150 16.80 5.81 6.97
C LYS A 150 17.84 4.72 7.17
N ASN A 151 18.07 3.93 6.13
CA ASN A 151 19.14 2.94 6.15
C ASN A 151 20.49 3.67 5.98
N PRO A 152 21.44 3.56 6.92
CA PRO A 152 22.72 4.26 6.82
C PRO A 152 23.64 3.66 5.75
N ALA A 153 23.46 2.36 5.43
CA ALA A 153 24.31 1.63 4.50
C ALA A 153 23.77 1.60 3.07
N TRP A 154 22.46 1.79 2.88
CA TRP A 154 21.78 1.69 1.59
C TRP A 154 20.91 2.92 1.33
N LYS A 155 20.71 3.27 0.05
CA LYS A 155 19.77 4.34 -0.31
C LYS A 155 18.34 3.84 -0.09
N GLY A 156 17.63 4.37 0.90
CA GLY A 156 16.22 4.05 1.11
C GLY A 156 15.73 4.30 2.53
N ILE A 157 14.42 4.12 2.69
CA ILE A 157 13.72 4.12 3.97
C ILE A 157 13.30 2.67 4.25
N GLU A 158 13.64 2.16 5.44
CA GLU A 158 13.07 0.95 6.02
C GLU A 158 11.74 1.33 6.69
N PRO A 159 10.59 0.88 6.18
CA PRO A 159 9.30 1.31 6.70
C PRO A 159 8.88 0.61 8.01
N ASN A 160 9.47 -0.52 8.40
CA ASN A 160 9.01 -1.38 9.51
C ASN A 160 7.53 -1.80 9.36
N ASP A 161 7.08 -2.04 8.13
CA ASP A 161 5.67 -2.22 7.78
C ASP A 161 5.15 -3.66 7.89
N VAL A 162 6.06 -4.62 8.04
CA VAL A 162 5.84 -6.07 8.10
C VAL A 162 6.12 -6.56 9.52
#